data_AF-A0A7C1R4E9-F1
#
_entry.id   AF-A0A7C1R4E9-F1
#
_cell.length_a   1.000
_cell.length_b   1.000
_cell.length_c   1.000
_cell.angle_alpha   90.00
_cell.angle_beta   90.00
_cell.angle_gamma   90.00
#
_symmetry.space_group_name_H-M   'P 1'
#
loop_
_entity.id
_entity.type
_entity.pdbx_description
1 polymer ?
#
loop_
_entity_poly.entity_id
_entity_poly.type
_entity_poly.pdbx_seq_one_letter_code
_entity_poly.pdbx_strand_id
1 'polypeptide(L)'
;MSIQLTPKETEYLAKLGKLLENTTNPSTFKSLGMRIEYWAKKTPTKIGLLFEDKSWTWKSINEETNKFANYFIRVGLKPSETVAVMMENSPKFLF
;
A
#
# COMPACT_ATOMS: atom_id res chain seq x y z
N MET A 1 20.58 -3.51 31.94
CA MET A 1 20.86 -4.74 31.17
C MET A 1 21.02 -4.35 29.72
N SER A 2 22.23 -4.36 29.18
CA SER A 2 22.49 -4.17 27.76
C SER A 2 22.33 -5.50 27.04
N ILE A 3 21.37 -5.59 26.13
CA ILE A 3 21.23 -6.76 25.26
C ILE A 3 22.43 -6.75 24.30
N GLN A 4 23.30 -7.74 24.43
CA GLN A 4 24.36 -7.99 23.46
C GLN A 4 23.79 -8.89 22.36
N LEU A 5 23.70 -8.32 21.16
CA LEU A 5 23.20 -9.03 19.98
C LEU A 5 24.29 -9.98 19.46
N THR A 6 23.88 -11.16 19.03
CA THR A 6 24.75 -12.08 18.31
C THR A 6 25.14 -11.51 16.94
N PRO A 7 26.24 -11.97 16.33
CA PRO A 7 26.64 -11.54 14.98
C PRO A 7 25.54 -11.75 13.94
N LYS A 8 24.78 -12.85 14.07
CA LYS A 8 23.67 -13.19 13.18
C LYS A 8 22.48 -12.23 13.37
N GLU A 9 22.13 -11.90 14.61
CA GLU A 9 21.07 -10.92 14.89
C GLU A 9 21.43 -9.52 14.38
N THR A 10 22.71 -9.14 14.51
CA THR A 10 23.23 -7.89 13.96
C THR A 10 23.08 -7.84 12.44
N GLU A 11 23.40 -8.94 11.73
CA GLU A 11 23.21 -9.06 10.29
C GLU A 11 21.72 -8.99 9.90
N TYR A 12 20.85 -9.67 10.64
CA TYR A 12 19.40 -9.61 10.42
C TYR A 12 18.85 -8.20 10.59
N LEU A 13 19.25 -7.50 11.65
CA LEU A 13 18.80 -6.13 11.91
C LEU A 13 19.34 -5.15 10.87
N ALA A 14 20.58 -5.33 10.37
CA ALA A 14 21.12 -4.53 9.27
C ALA A 14 20.33 -4.75 7.96
N LYS A 15 19.96 -6.00 7.68
CA LYS A 15 19.13 -6.34 6.51
C LYS A 15 17.71 -5.79 6.65
N LEU A 16 17.15 -5.85 7.87
CA LEU A 16 15.85 -5.27 8.19
C LEU A 16 15.89 -3.74 8.03
N GLY A 17 16.94 -3.08 8.51
CA GLY A 17 17.15 -1.63 8.36
C GLY A 17 17.16 -1.19 6.90
N LYS A 18 17.92 -1.86 6.04
CA LYS A 18 17.93 -1.60 4.58
C LYS A 18 16.57 -1.87 3.91
N LEU A 19 15.84 -2.88 4.38
CA LEU A 19 14.50 -3.18 3.87
C LEU A 19 13.52 -2.07 4.26
N LEU A 20 13.64 -1.58 5.50
CA LEU A 20 12.81 -0.53 6.05
C LEU A 20 13.10 0.81 5.38
N GLU A 21 14.36 1.19 5.14
CA GLU A 21 14.74 2.43 4.44
C GLU A 21 14.01 2.62 3.10
N ASN A 22 13.79 1.55 2.33
CA ASN A 22 13.07 1.61 1.06
C ASN A 22 11.53 1.63 1.21
N THR A 23 11.01 1.24 2.37
CA THR A 23 9.56 1.19 2.65
C THR A 23 9.08 2.39 3.46
N THR A 24 9.95 3.00 4.27
CA THR A 24 9.66 4.12 5.17
C THR A 24 10.13 5.47 4.66
N ASN A 25 10.92 5.54 3.57
CA ASN A 25 11.27 6.82 2.97
C ASN A 25 10.04 7.44 2.27
N PRO A 26 9.43 8.51 2.82
CA PRO A 26 8.26 9.14 2.23
C PRO A 26 8.58 9.80 0.89
N SER A 27 9.87 10.00 0.57
CA SER A 27 10.31 10.66 -0.67
C SER A 27 10.19 9.79 -1.92
N THR A 28 10.10 8.45 -1.79
CA THR A 28 10.03 7.56 -2.97
C THR A 28 8.61 7.48 -3.55
N PHE A 29 7.58 7.51 -2.72
CA PHE A 29 6.17 7.49 -3.16
C PHE A 29 5.38 8.58 -2.45
N LYS A 30 4.91 9.57 -3.22
CA LYS A 30 4.23 10.77 -2.68
C LYS A 30 2.82 10.47 -2.14
N SER A 31 2.23 9.32 -2.47
CA SER A 31 0.93 8.87 -1.97
C SER A 31 0.79 7.35 -1.98
N LEU A 32 -0.21 6.82 -1.26
CA LEU A 32 -0.56 5.40 -1.32
C LEU A 32 -1.00 4.98 -2.73
N GLY A 33 -1.76 5.83 -3.43
CA GLY A 33 -2.15 5.61 -4.83
C GLY A 33 -0.95 5.40 -5.74
N MET A 34 0.13 6.19 -5.57
CA MET A 34 1.37 5.99 -6.34
C MET A 34 2.04 4.64 -6.07
N ARG A 35 1.94 4.09 -4.85
CA ARG A 35 2.45 2.75 -4.55
C ARG A 35 1.65 1.67 -5.26
N ILE A 36 0.33 1.81 -5.30
CA ILE A 36 -0.57 0.89 -6.00
C ILE A 36 -0.25 0.91 -7.51
N GLU A 37 -0.13 2.10 -8.11
CA GLU A 37 0.24 2.25 -9.52
C GLU A 37 1.59 1.63 -9.86
N TYR A 38 2.59 1.80 -8.99
CA TYR A 38 3.91 1.21 -9.16
C TYR A 38 3.83 -0.32 -9.22
N TRP A 39 3.17 -0.96 -8.25
CA TRP A 39 3.07 -2.41 -8.22
C TRP A 39 2.17 -2.98 -9.31
N ALA A 40 1.13 -2.23 -9.71
CA ALA A 40 0.29 -2.58 -10.85
C ALA A 40 1.08 -2.59 -12.17
N LYS A 41 2.03 -1.66 -12.35
CA LYS A 41 2.95 -1.65 -13.49
C LYS A 41 4.03 -2.72 -13.38
N LYS A 42 4.62 -2.89 -12.18
CA LYS A 42 5.79 -3.76 -11.97
C LYS A 42 5.44 -5.24 -11.98
N THR A 43 4.32 -5.61 -11.37
CA THR A 43 3.87 -7.01 -11.20
C THR A 43 2.35 -7.13 -11.35
N PRO A 44 1.78 -6.87 -12.55
CA PRO A 44 0.33 -6.73 -12.74
C PRO A 44 -0.48 -7.97 -12.37
N THR A 45 0.08 -9.17 -12.56
CA THR A 45 -0.60 -10.46 -12.33
C THR A 45 -0.37 -11.03 -10.93
N LYS A 46 0.55 -10.45 -10.16
CA LYS A 46 0.84 -10.91 -8.80
C LYS A 46 -0.29 -10.49 -7.87
N ILE A 47 -0.70 -11.39 -6.97
CA ILE A 47 -1.68 -11.11 -5.93
C ILE A 47 -1.14 -10.02 -4.99
N GLY A 48 -1.94 -8.96 -4.81
CA GLY A 48 -1.65 -7.84 -3.92
C GLY A 48 -2.57 -7.79 -2.69
N LEU A 49 -3.76 -8.41 -2.76
CA LEU A 49 -4.71 -8.49 -1.67
C LEU A 49 -5.37 -9.87 -1.64
N LEU A 50 -5.47 -10.44 -0.45
CA LEU A 50 -6.27 -11.61 -0.13
C LEU A 50 -7.30 -11.19 0.92
N PHE A 51 -8.55 -11.54 0.71
CA PHE A 51 -9.62 -11.31 1.67
C PHE A 51 -10.62 -12.46 1.55
N GLU A 52 -10.79 -13.20 2.64
CA GLU A 52 -11.58 -14.44 2.67
C GLU A 52 -11.12 -15.42 1.57
N ASP A 53 -12.04 -15.87 0.73
CA ASP A 53 -11.84 -16.79 -0.39
C ASP A 53 -11.45 -16.07 -1.70
N LYS A 54 -11.26 -14.75 -1.65
CA LYS A 54 -11.02 -13.91 -2.83
C LYS A 54 -9.62 -13.32 -2.87
N SER A 55 -9.15 -13.11 -4.09
CA SER A 55 -7.84 -12.54 -4.36
C SER A 55 -7.90 -11.46 -5.43
N TRP A 56 -7.11 -10.41 -5.26
CA TRP A 56 -6.95 -9.33 -6.22
C TRP A 56 -5.49 -9.22 -6.64
N THR A 57 -5.27 -9.14 -7.95
CA THR A 57 -3.97 -8.81 -8.51
C THR A 57 -3.69 -7.31 -8.34
N TRP A 58 -2.41 -6.91 -8.34
CA TRP A 58 -2.05 -5.49 -8.29
C TRP A 58 -2.71 -4.67 -9.41
N LYS A 59 -2.89 -5.25 -10.60
CA LYS A 59 -3.64 -4.62 -11.69
C LYS A 59 -5.10 -4.35 -11.28
N SER A 60 -5.79 -5.35 -10.76
CA SER A 60 -7.20 -5.21 -10.37
C SER A 60 -7.40 -4.23 -9.21
N ILE A 61 -6.48 -4.20 -8.23
CA ILE A 61 -6.52 -3.22 -7.13
C ILE A 61 -6.46 -1.81 -7.71
N ASN A 62 -5.51 -1.54 -8.61
CA ASN A 62 -5.36 -0.22 -9.23
C ASN A 62 -6.58 0.17 -10.09
N GLU A 63 -7.18 -0.79 -10.79
CA GLU A 63 -8.40 -0.55 -11.57
C GLU A 63 -9.60 -0.20 -10.69
N GLU A 64 -9.81 -0.92 -9.59
CA GLU A 64 -10.88 -0.60 -8.63
C GLU A 64 -10.64 0.75 -7.93
N THR A 65 -9.41 1.03 -7.47
CA THR A 65 -9.05 2.33 -6.87
C THR A 65 -9.34 3.49 -7.81
N ASN A 66 -9.00 3.34 -9.10
CA ASN A 66 -9.26 4.39 -10.08
C ASN A 66 -10.76 4.62 -10.33
N LYS A 67 -11.64 3.63 -10.12
CA LYS A 67 -13.09 3.87 -10.19
C LYS A 67 -13.56 4.80 -9.07
N PHE A 68 -13.09 4.59 -7.83
CA PHE A 68 -13.39 5.48 -6.71
C PHE A 68 -12.79 6.86 -6.92
N ALA A 69 -11.54 6.96 -7.36
CA ALA A 69 -10.90 8.23 -7.67
C ALA A 69 -11.66 9.03 -8.73
N ASN A 70 -12.06 8.40 -9.84
CA ASN A 70 -12.85 9.05 -10.89
C ASN A 70 -14.23 9.48 -10.38
N TYR A 71 -14.87 8.67 -9.52
CA TYR A 71 -16.12 9.07 -8.87
C TYR A 71 -15.94 10.33 -8.01
N PHE A 72 -14.90 10.36 -7.16
CA PHE A 72 -14.62 11.50 -6.30
C PHE A 72 -14.27 12.78 -7.08
N ILE A 73 -13.50 12.66 -8.15
CA ILE A 73 -13.24 13.77 -9.08
C ILE A 73 -14.55 14.29 -9.68
N ARG A 74 -15.45 13.39 -10.12
CA ARG A 74 -16.73 13.77 -10.73
C ARG A 74 -17.66 14.48 -9.76
N VAL A 75 -17.68 14.10 -8.47
CA VAL A 75 -18.47 14.80 -7.44
C VAL A 75 -17.81 16.09 -6.96
N GLY A 76 -16.60 16.42 -7.46
CA GLY A 76 -15.93 17.69 -7.22
C GLY A 76 -14.99 17.71 -6.03
N LEU A 77 -14.57 16.55 -5.50
CA LEU A 77 -13.62 16.46 -4.39
C LEU A 77 -12.26 17.07 -4.79
N LYS A 78 -11.71 17.91 -3.91
CA LYS A 78 -10.45 18.62 -4.10
C LYS A 78 -9.35 18.10 -3.16
N PRO A 79 -8.07 18.36 -3.48
CA PRO A 79 -6.98 18.09 -2.56
C PRO A 79 -7.22 18.74 -1.19
N SER A 80 -6.85 18.03 -0.13
CA SER A 80 -7.02 18.43 1.28
C SER A 80 -8.46 18.40 1.81
N GLU A 81 -9.45 18.00 1.01
CA GLU A 81 -10.80 17.73 1.50
C GLU A 81 -10.90 16.32 2.11
N THR A 82 -11.81 16.16 3.08
CA THR A 82 -11.99 14.91 3.82
C THR A 82 -13.29 14.24 3.44
N VAL A 83 -13.25 12.93 3.20
CA VAL A 83 -14.42 12.09 2.97
C VAL A 83 -14.61 11.17 4.17
N ALA A 84 -15.79 11.20 4.79
CA ALA A 84 -16.14 10.25 5.84
C ALA A 84 -16.45 8.87 5.21
N VAL A 85 -15.86 7.81 5.75
CA VAL A 85 -16.10 6.43 5.33
C VAL A 85 -16.67 5.65 6.50
N MET A 86 -17.90 5.15 6.36
CA MET A 86 -18.55 4.29 7.34
C MET A 86 -19.02 3.01 6.65
N MET A 87 -18.33 1.91 6.94
CA MET A 87 -18.61 0.61 6.33
C MET A 87 -18.04 -0.52 7.18
N GLU A 88 -18.50 -1.74 6.91
CA GLU A 88 -17.91 -2.96 7.47
C GLU A 88 -16.52 -3.26 6.87
N ASN A 89 -15.76 -4.11 7.55
CA ASN A 89 -14.45 -4.54 7.08
C ASN A 89 -14.58 -5.25 5.74
N SER A 90 -14.12 -4.63 4.66
CA SER A 90 -14.19 -5.17 3.31
C SER A 90 -13.03 -4.65 2.44
N PRO A 91 -12.69 -5.34 1.34
CA PRO A 91 -11.65 -4.90 0.39
C PRO A 91 -11.84 -3.48 -0.14
N LYS A 92 -13.10 -3.01 -0.19
CA LYS A 92 -13.47 -1.67 -0.67
C LYS A 92 -12.86 -0.53 0.17
N PHE A 93 -12.43 -0.80 1.40
CA PHE A 93 -11.71 0.19 2.20
C PHE A 93 -10.30 0.48 1.66
N LEU A 94 -9.68 -0.50 0.97
CA LEU A 94 -8.36 -0.34 0.38
C LEU A 94 -8.41 0.33 -1.00
N PHE A 95 -9.49 0.09 -1.75
CA PHE A 95 -9.64 0.59 -3.11
C PHE A 95 -9.89 2.10 -3.10
#